data_AF-A0A081CYK2-F1
#
_entry.id   AF-A0A081CYK2-F1
#
_cell.length_a   1.000
_cell.length_b   1.000
_cell.length_c   1.000
_cell.angle_alpha   90.00
_cell.angle_beta   90.00
_cell.angle_gamma   90.00
#
_symmetry.space_group_name_H-M   'P 1'
#
loop_
_entity.id
_entity.type
_entity.pdbx_description
1 polymer ?
#
loop_
_entity_poly.entity_id
_entity_poly.type
_entity_poly.pdbx_seq_one_letter_code
_entity_poly.pdbx_strand_id
1 'polypeptide(L)'
;MSRTLKTATLPSLRVEPEFRDKAESVLNEGETLSAFMEAAVRKQVEIRKSQAEFIARGLAARDESKRTGIYHRAEDVLAELKSMLDAKLAEDNKQ
;
A
#
# COMPACT_ATOMS: atom_id res chain seq x y z
N MET A 1 1.37 23.76 24.60
CA MET A 1 1.60 22.42 24.01
C MET A 1 0.25 21.85 23.58
N SER A 2 -0.04 21.85 22.28
CA SER A 2 -1.30 21.28 21.78
C SER A 2 -1.17 19.75 21.83
N ARG A 3 -1.89 19.12 22.76
CA ARG A 3 -2.02 17.67 22.84
C ARG A 3 -2.96 17.29 21.70
N THR A 4 -2.43 16.69 20.62
CA THR A 4 -3.29 16.09 19.59
C THR A 4 -4.13 15.01 20.27
N LEU A 5 -5.41 15.30 20.51
CA LEU A 5 -6.36 14.40 21.14
C LEU A 5 -6.64 13.23 20.20
N LYS A 6 -6.68 12.00 20.75
CA LYS A 6 -7.23 10.83 20.08
C LYS A 6 -8.74 11.04 19.94
N THR A 7 -9.19 11.64 18.84
CA THR A 7 -10.58 12.06 18.63
C THR A 7 -11.52 10.91 18.27
N ALA A 8 -10.98 9.75 17.92
CA ALA A 8 -11.74 8.56 17.55
C ALA A 8 -11.08 7.29 18.08
N THR A 9 -11.90 6.29 18.38
CA THR A 9 -11.47 4.96 18.82
C THR A 9 -11.90 3.91 17.80
N LEU A 10 -11.08 2.87 17.63
CA LEU A 10 -11.54 1.65 16.98
C LEU A 10 -12.53 0.93 17.92
N PRO A 11 -13.54 0.25 17.37
CA PRO A 11 -14.47 -0.52 18.19
C PRO A 11 -13.75 -1.62 18.95
N SER A 12 -14.30 -2.02 20.10
CA SER A 12 -13.81 -3.17 20.84
C SER A 12 -14.02 -4.45 20.01
N LEU A 13 -12.92 -5.16 19.74
CA LEU A 13 -12.94 -6.40 18.99
C LEU A 13 -12.73 -7.58 19.94
N ARG A 14 -13.71 -8.47 20.02
CA ARG A 14 -13.52 -9.77 20.68
C ARG A 14 -12.81 -10.70 19.71
N VAL A 15 -11.76 -11.34 20.19
CA VAL A 15 -10.97 -12.32 19.45
C VAL A 15 -10.79 -13.57 20.30
N GLU A 16 -10.44 -14.68 19.65
CA GLU A 16 -10.03 -15.89 20.34
C GLU A 16 -8.76 -15.64 21.19
N PRO A 17 -8.65 -16.22 22.41
CA PRO A 17 -7.47 -16.04 23.25
C PRO A 17 -6.17 -16.43 22.55
N GLU A 18 -6.17 -17.55 21.81
CA GLU A 18 -4.99 -18.02 21.08
C GLU A 18 -4.52 -17.00 20.01
N PHE A 19 -5.46 -16.30 19.36
CA PHE A 19 -5.10 -15.25 18.40
C PHE A 19 -4.45 -14.05 19.11
N ARG A 20 -4.97 -13.69 20.28
CA ARG A 20 -4.39 -12.63 21.08
C ARG A 20 -2.96 -12.97 21.52
N ASP A 21 -2.73 -14.19 22.01
CA ASP A 21 -1.41 -14.65 22.44
C ASP A 21 -0.40 -14.60 21.29
N LYS A 22 -0.81 -15.02 20.08
CA LYS A 22 0.00 -14.91 18.87
C LYS A 22 0.30 -13.47 18.46
N ALA A 23 -0.62 -12.55 18.69
CA ALA A 23 -0.40 -11.13 18.39
C ALA A 23 0.54 -10.47 19.42
N GLU A 24 0.43 -10.86 20.70
CA GLU A 24 1.30 -10.36 21.76
C GLU A 24 2.72 -10.93 21.66
N SER A 25 2.91 -12.15 21.16
CA SER A 25 4.23 -12.79 21.03
C SER A 25 5.14 -12.20 19.96
N VAL A 26 4.61 -11.39 19.04
CA VAL A 26 5.36 -10.76 17.94
C VAL A 26 5.63 -9.27 18.16
N LEU A 27 5.28 -8.73 19.33
CA LEU A 27 5.51 -7.33 19.65
C LEU A 27 7.00 -7.03 19.82
N ASN A 28 7.41 -5.84 19.36
CA ASN A 28 8.75 -5.33 19.63
C ASN A 28 8.88 -4.84 21.09
N GLU A 29 10.12 -4.63 21.55
CA GLU A 29 10.37 -4.09 22.89
C GLU A 29 9.70 -2.72 23.07
N GLY A 30 8.87 -2.59 24.10
CA GLY A 30 8.11 -1.37 24.40
C GLY A 30 6.88 -1.13 23.50
N GLU A 31 6.59 -2.02 22.55
CA GLU A 31 5.39 -1.93 21.71
C GLU A 31 4.15 -2.43 22.47
N THR A 32 3.01 -1.79 22.22
CA THR A 32 1.72 -2.22 22.80
C THR A 32 0.86 -2.87 21.72
N LEU A 33 0.00 -3.82 22.12
CA LEU A 33 -0.94 -4.46 21.21
C LEU A 33 -1.82 -3.44 20.46
N SER A 34 -2.26 -2.37 21.13
CA SER A 34 -3.06 -1.31 20.49
C SER A 34 -2.28 -0.54 19.42
N ALA A 35 -1.00 -0.23 19.66
CA ALA A 35 -0.15 0.43 18.66
C ALA A 35 0.09 -0.48 17.45
N PHE A 36 0.37 -1.76 17.70
CA PHE A 36 0.53 -2.77 16.66
C PHE A 36 -0.75 -2.91 15.80
N MET A 37 -1.92 -3.01 16.44
CA MET A 37 -3.21 -3.06 15.75
C MET A 37 -3.49 -1.80 14.93
N GLU A 38 -3.22 -0.61 15.48
CA GLU A 38 -3.39 0.65 14.75
C GLU A 38 -2.53 0.67 13.49
N ALA A 39 -1.24 0.31 13.61
CA ALA A 39 -0.32 0.25 12.48
C ALA A 39 -0.80 -0.74 11.40
N ALA A 40 -1.27 -1.92 11.80
CA ALA A 40 -1.82 -2.92 10.89
C ALA A 40 -3.06 -2.42 10.14
N VAL A 41 -3.99 -1.76 10.84
CA VAL A 41 -5.21 -1.18 10.23
C VAL A 41 -4.83 -0.07 9.25
N ARG A 42 -3.94 0.85 9.65
CA ARG A 42 -3.45 1.92 8.75
C ARG A 42 -2.83 1.34 7.49
N LYS A 43 -1.94 0.34 7.62
CA LYS A 43 -1.33 -0.33 6.48
C LYS A 43 -2.37 -0.95 5.56
N GLN A 44 -3.40 -1.59 6.10
CA GLN A 44 -4.46 -2.15 5.27
C GLN A 44 -5.35 -1.12 4.59
N VAL A 45 -5.60 0.03 5.24
CA VAL A 45 -6.31 1.14 4.59
C VAL A 45 -5.53 1.61 3.36
N GLU A 46 -4.23 1.83 3.48
CA GLU A 46 -3.38 2.26 2.36
C GLU A 46 -3.34 1.23 1.23
N ILE A 47 -3.17 -0.06 1.55
CA ILE A 47 -3.20 -1.14 0.56
C ILE A 47 -4.54 -1.15 -0.19
N ARG A 48 -5.66 -1.10 0.52
CA ARG A 48 -6.99 -1.15 -0.10
C ARG A 48 -7.28 0.07 -0.97
N LYS A 49 -6.86 1.27 -0.54
CA LYS A 49 -6.98 2.49 -1.35
C LYS A 49 -6.15 2.38 -2.62
N SER A 50 -4.88 1.99 -2.49
CA SER A 50 -3.98 1.83 -3.64
C SER A 50 -4.51 0.81 -4.65
N GLN A 51 -5.04 -0.32 -4.17
CA GLN A 51 -5.68 -1.34 -5.02
C GLN A 51 -6.92 -0.80 -5.74
N ALA A 52 -7.81 -0.11 -5.02
CA ALA A 52 -9.01 0.47 -5.61
C ALA A 52 -8.66 1.51 -6.69
N GLU A 53 -7.69 2.38 -6.42
CA GLU A 53 -7.22 3.37 -7.39
C GLU A 53 -6.54 2.72 -8.60
N PHE A 54 -5.75 1.67 -8.40
CA PHE A 54 -5.11 0.94 -9.50
C PHE A 54 -6.16 0.35 -10.45
N ILE A 55 -7.20 -0.28 -9.89
CA ILE A 55 -8.33 -0.82 -10.68
C ILE A 55 -9.06 0.31 -11.41
N ALA A 56 -9.37 1.41 -10.71
CA ALA A 56 -10.04 2.55 -11.31
C ALA A 56 -9.25 3.14 -12.49
N ARG A 57 -7.93 3.33 -12.33
CA ARG A 57 -7.05 3.80 -13.40
C ARG A 57 -6.98 2.81 -14.57
N GLY A 58 -6.91 1.51 -14.31
CA GLY A 58 -6.89 0.49 -15.36
C GLY A 58 -8.18 0.45 -16.18
N LEU A 59 -9.34 0.57 -15.51
CA LEU A 59 -10.63 0.63 -16.18
C LEU A 59 -10.77 1.92 -17.03
N ALA A 60 -10.37 3.07 -16.48
CA ALA A 60 -10.37 4.33 -17.21
C ALA A 60 -9.46 4.29 -18.45
N ALA A 61 -8.23 3.75 -18.31
CA ALA A 61 -7.30 3.60 -19.43
C ALA A 61 -7.84 2.67 -20.52
N ARG A 62 -8.50 1.57 -20.13
CA ARG A 62 -9.18 0.66 -21.07
C ARG A 62 -10.28 1.38 -21.86
N ASP A 63 -11.13 2.13 -21.17
CA ASP A 63 -12.25 2.82 -21.80
C ASP A 63 -11.76 3.94 -22.73
N GLU A 64 -10.68 4.63 -22.35
CA GLU A 64 -10.01 5.61 -23.19
C GLU A 64 -9.37 4.98 -24.44
N SER A 65 -8.71 3.82 -24.30
CA SER A 65 -8.14 3.08 -25.44
C SER A 65 -9.24 2.65 -26.42
N LYS A 66 -10.39 2.21 -25.90
CA LYS A 66 -11.57 1.90 -26.74
C LYS A 66 -12.11 3.11 -27.47
N ARG A 67 -12.13 4.28 -26.83
CA ARG A 67 -12.64 5.53 -27.41
C ARG A 67 -11.72 6.08 -28.50
N THR A 68 -10.41 5.99 -28.29
CA THR A 68 -9.40 6.58 -29.18
C THR A 68 -8.88 5.60 -30.25
N GLY A 69 -9.00 4.30 -30.01
CA GLY A 69 -8.38 3.26 -30.84
C GLY A 69 -6.87 3.12 -30.62
N ILE A 70 -6.28 3.87 -29.68
CA ILE A 70 -4.85 3.83 -29.38
C ILE A 70 -4.60 2.71 -28.38
N TYR A 71 -3.74 1.76 -28.78
CA TYR A 71 -3.29 0.65 -27.95
C TYR A 71 -1.77 0.54 -28.03
N HIS A 72 -1.15 0.16 -26.92
CA HIS A 72 0.28 -0.11 -26.85
C HIS A 72 0.51 -1.61 -26.66
N ARG A 73 1.51 -2.17 -27.35
CA ARG A 73 1.89 -3.57 -27.13
C ARG A 73 2.58 -3.67 -25.79
N ALA A 74 2.38 -4.80 -25.10
CA ALA A 74 2.96 -5.02 -23.78
C ALA A 74 4.50 -4.95 -23.83
N GLU A 75 5.10 -5.54 -24.86
CA GLU A 75 6.53 -5.54 -25.12
C GLU A 75 7.12 -4.13 -25.28
N ASP A 76 6.42 -3.19 -25.94
CA ASP A 76 6.89 -1.81 -26.09
C ASP A 76 6.90 -1.10 -24.74
N VAL A 77 5.82 -1.25 -23.97
CA VAL A 77 5.69 -0.68 -22.61
C VAL A 77 6.75 -1.24 -21.66
N LEU A 78 6.96 -2.56 -21.67
CA LEU A 78 7.95 -3.21 -20.81
C LEU A 78 9.38 -2.82 -21.19
N ALA A 79 9.68 -2.65 -22.48
CA ALA A 79 10.97 -2.18 -22.94
C ALA A 79 11.25 -0.75 -22.47
N GLU A 80 10.27 0.14 -22.54
CA GLU A 80 10.38 1.52 -22.05
C GLU A 80 10.62 1.55 -20.53
N LEU A 81 9.82 0.82 -19.76
CA LEU A 81 9.99 0.73 -18.30
C LEU A 81 11.36 0.18 -17.90
N LYS A 82 11.86 -0.82 -18.63
CA LYS A 82 13.22 -1.34 -18.41
C LYS A 82 14.28 -0.29 -18.70
N SER A 83 14.15 0.47 -19.79
CA SER A 83 15.08 1.54 -20.12
C SER A 83 15.11 2.63 -19.03
N MET A 84 13.96 2.99 -18.48
CA MET A 84 13.87 3.95 -17.38
C MET A 84 14.56 3.43 -16.11
N LEU A 85 14.36 2.15 -15.79
CA LEU A 85 15.00 1.50 -14.64
C LEU A 85 16.53 1.44 -14.81
N ASP A 86 17.01 1.00 -15.97
CA ASP A 86 18.44 0.88 -16.27
C ASP A 86 19.12 2.27 -16.20
N ALA A 87 18.47 3.32 -16.69
CA ALA A 87 18.95 4.70 -16.56
C ALA A 87 19.09 5.12 -15.10
N LYS A 88 18.07 4.87 -14.27
CA LYS A 88 18.10 5.25 -12.85
C LYS A 88 19.18 4.50 -12.07
N LEU A 89 19.39 3.21 -12.36
CA LEU A 89 20.47 2.42 -11.77
C LEU A 89 21.86 2.91 -12.19
N ALA A 90 22.02 3.33 -13.45
CA ALA A 90 23.29 3.88 -13.94
C ALA A 90 23.65 5.24 -13.31
N GLU A 91 22.66 6.01 -12.85
CA GLU A 91 22.88 7.24 -12.06
C GLU A 91 23.35 6.90 -10.64
N ASP A 92 22.69 5.95 -9.97
CA ASP A 92 23.04 5.57 -8.58
C ASP A 92 24.44 4.93 -8.50
N ASN A 93 24.87 4.21 -9.53
CA ASN A 93 26.22 3.61 -9.60
C ASN A 93 27.35 4.63 -9.90
N LYS A 94 27.02 5.88 -10.22
CA LYS A 94 28.00 6.95 -10.45
C LYS A 94 28.26 7.82 -9.22
N GLN A 95 27.57 7.53 -8.11
CA GLN A 95 27.60 8.29 -6.87
C GLN A 95 28.31 7.51 -5.77
#